data_AF-A0A660RID8-F1
#
_entry.id   AF-A0A660RID8-F1
#
_cell.length_a   1.000
_cell.length_b   1.000
_cell.length_c   1.000
_cell.angle_alpha   90.00
_cell.angle_beta   90.00
_cell.angle_gamma   90.00
#
_symmetry.space_group_name_H-M   'P 1'
#
loop_
_entity.id
_entity.type
_entity.pdbx_description
1 polymer ?
#
loop_
_entity_poly.entity_id
_entity_poly.type
_entity_poly.pdbx_seq_one_letter_code
_entity_poly.pdbx_strand_id
1 'polypeptide(L)'
;MKRDWLTKKRKDNLVGVLFALPWFIGFAVFTAYPIIASLFFSFTEYHVTLPPKWVGLGNYIKIFKDYLFTKSFYNTLWYAAG
;
A
#
# COMPACT_ATOMS: atom_id res chain seq x y z
N MET A 1 -3.77 -36.22 -34.27
CA MET A 1 -3.78 -36.55 -32.82
C MET A 1 -2.70 -35.73 -32.07
N LYS A 2 -2.83 -34.40 -31.99
CA LYS A 2 -1.78 -33.50 -31.46
C LYS A 2 -2.33 -32.13 -30.96
N ARG A 3 -3.35 -32.11 -30.07
CA ARG A 3 -3.96 -30.84 -29.59
C ARG A 3 -4.32 -30.74 -28.10
N ASP A 4 -4.00 -31.73 -27.27
CA ASP A 4 -4.46 -31.77 -25.87
C ASP A 4 -3.47 -31.20 -24.82
N TRP A 5 -2.20 -30.97 -25.19
CA TRP A 5 -1.17 -30.48 -24.25
C TRP A 5 -1.29 -28.99 -23.90
N LEU A 6 -1.84 -28.16 -24.79
CA LEU A 6 -2.07 -26.74 -24.51
C LEU A 6 -3.19 -26.53 -23.49
N THR A 7 -4.21 -27.37 -23.55
CA THR A 7 -5.38 -27.35 -22.65
C THR A 7 -5.02 -27.89 -21.27
N LYS A 8 -4.16 -28.92 -21.20
CA LYS A 8 -3.65 -29.46 -19.95
C LYS A 8 -2.78 -28.43 -19.21
N LYS A 9 -1.80 -27.82 -19.89
CA LYS A 9 -0.98 -26.73 -19.32
C LYS A 9 -1.80 -25.56 -18.77
N ARG A 10 -2.86 -25.15 -19.45
CA ARG A 10 -3.75 -24.08 -18.97
C ARG A 10 -4.54 -24.49 -17.72
N LYS A 11 -5.01 -25.74 -17.66
CA LYS A 11 -5.70 -26.29 -16.48
C LYS A 11 -4.73 -26.41 -15.30
N ASP A 12 -3.51 -26.90 -15.52
CA ASP A 12 -2.50 -27.05 -14.48
C ASP A 12 -2.08 -25.69 -13.90
N ASN A 13 -1.93 -24.66 -14.75
CA ASN A 13 -1.68 -23.28 -14.31
C ASN A 13 -2.85 -22.69 -13.50
N LEU A 14 -4.10 -22.92 -13.93
CA LEU A 14 -5.29 -22.47 -13.20
C LEU A 14 -5.38 -23.10 -11.81
N VAL A 15 -5.07 -24.40 -11.71
CA VAL A 15 -5.03 -25.12 -10.44
C VAL A 15 -3.94 -24.54 -9.54
N GLY A 16 -2.73 -24.28 -10.06
CA GLY A 16 -1.66 -23.64 -9.30
C GLY A 16 -2.04 -22.26 -8.76
N VAL A 17 -2.72 -21.44 -9.57
CA VAL A 17 -3.25 -20.13 -9.11
C VAL A 17 -4.33 -20.30 -8.05
N LEU A 18 -5.27 -21.25 -8.22
CA LEU A 18 -6.31 -21.53 -7.23
C LEU A 18 -5.74 -21.96 -5.87
N PHE A 19 -4.64 -22.71 -5.85
CA PHE A 19 -3.95 -23.06 -4.61
C PHE A 19 -3.20 -21.87 -3.97
N ALA A 20 -2.72 -20.92 -4.77
CA ALA A 20 -2.08 -19.71 -4.27
C ALA A 20 -3.08 -18.63 -3.81
N LEU A 21 -4.32 -18.64 -4.32
CA LEU A 21 -5.34 -17.64 -4.02
C LEU A 21 -5.59 -17.42 -2.53
N PRO A 22 -5.71 -18.44 -1.66
CA PRO A 22 -5.94 -18.23 -0.23
C PRO A 22 -4.85 -17.38 0.42
N TRP A 23 -3.59 -17.58 0.02
CA TRP A 23 -2.47 -16.78 0.51
C TRP A 23 -2.54 -15.33 -0.01
N PHE A 24 -2.83 -15.14 -1.30
CA PHE A 24 -3.01 -13.81 -1.88
C PHE A 24 -4.20 -13.05 -1.27
N ILE A 25 -5.29 -13.75 -0.95
CA ILE A 25 -6.45 -13.16 -0.27
C ILE A 25 -6.04 -12.70 1.13
N GLY A 26 -5.31 -13.54 1.88
CA GLY A 26 -4.78 -13.15 3.18
C GLY A 26 -3.89 -11.90 3.08
N PHE A 27 -2.92 -11.90 2.16
CA PHE A 27 -2.07 -10.73 1.89
C PHE A 27 -2.89 -9.48 1.52
N ALA A 28 -3.89 -9.63 0.66
CA ALA A 28 -4.71 -8.51 0.21
C ALA A 28 -5.52 -7.91 1.37
N VAL A 29 -6.12 -8.75 2.23
CA VAL A 29 -6.97 -8.29 3.34
C VAL A 29 -6.15 -7.75 4.51
N PHE A 30 -5.05 -8.42 4.87
CA PHE A 30 -4.29 -8.08 6.07
C PHE A 30 -3.11 -7.13 5.82
N THR A 31 -2.64 -7.01 4.59
CA THR A 31 -1.49 -6.17 4.25
C THR A 31 -1.86 -5.09 3.25
N ALA A 32 -2.36 -5.46 2.07
CA ALA A 32 -2.62 -4.48 1.02
C ALA A 32 -3.76 -3.51 1.41
N TYR A 33 -4.85 -4.02 1.99
CA TYR A 33 -5.99 -3.23 2.41
C TYR A 33 -5.62 -2.15 3.45
N PRO A 34 -4.99 -2.46 4.61
CA PRO A 34 -4.64 -1.42 5.57
C PRO A 34 -3.61 -0.42 5.01
N ILE A 35 -2.71 -0.85 4.11
CA ILE A 35 -1.77 0.05 3.42
C ILE A 35 -2.53 1.04 2.54
N ILE A 36 -3.43 0.54 1.68
CA ILE A 36 -4.24 1.38 0.79
C ILE A 36 -5.15 2.30 1.60
N ALA A 37 -5.77 1.80 2.66
CA ALA A 37 -6.59 2.61 3.56
C ALA A 37 -5.77 3.72 4.24
N SER A 38 -4.58 3.40 4.74
CA SER A 38 -3.67 4.39 5.34
C SER A 38 -3.23 5.45 4.33
N LEU A 39 -2.94 5.03 3.09
CA LEU A 39 -2.60 5.93 2.00
C LEU A 39 -3.80 6.82 1.63
N PHE A 40 -5.01 6.28 1.58
CA PHE A 40 -6.21 7.07 1.35
C PHE A 40 -6.43 8.08 2.49
N PHE A 41 -6.25 7.64 3.74
CA PHE A 41 -6.37 8.52 4.90
C PHE A 41 -5.29 9.60 4.94
N SER A 42 -4.08 9.38 4.41
CA SER A 42 -3.03 10.40 4.39
C SER A 42 -3.37 11.59 3.47
N PHE A 43 -4.23 11.40 2.47
CA PHE A 43 -4.79 12.47 1.64
C PHE A 43 -6.04 13.14 2.27
N THR A 44 -6.52 12.62 3.39
CA THR A 44 -7.62 13.22 4.16
C THR A 44 -7.11 13.84 5.45
N GLU A 45 -7.75 14.92 5.88
CA GLU A 45 -7.56 15.45 7.22
C GLU A 45 -8.45 14.66 8.17
N TYR A 46 -7.87 13.60 8.75
CA TYR A 46 -8.54 12.75 9.72
C TYR A 46 -8.27 13.28 11.13
N HIS A 47 -9.31 13.75 11.80
CA HIS A 47 -9.29 14.07 13.22
C HIS A 47 -10.20 13.08 13.94
N VAL A 48 -9.77 12.57 15.11
CA VAL A 48 -10.53 11.56 15.88
C VAL A 48 -11.94 12.06 16.26
N THR A 49 -12.14 13.38 16.30
CA THR A 49 -13.37 14.05 16.73
C THR A 49 -14.13 14.78 15.61
N LEU A 50 -13.60 14.87 14.38
CA LEU A 50 -14.24 15.62 13.29
C LEU A 50 -14.39 14.73 12.03
N PRO A 51 -15.40 14.99 11.18
CA PRO A 51 -15.59 14.24 9.95
C PRO A 51 -14.37 14.41 9.02
N PRO A 52 -13.91 13.33 8.36
CA PRO A 52 -12.73 13.37 7.50
C PRO A 52 -12.97 14.31 6.31
N LYS A 53 -12.08 15.29 6.13
CA LYS A 53 -12.12 16.20 4.99
C LYS A 53 -11.06 15.80 3.96
N TRP A 54 -11.46 15.62 2.72
CA TRP A 54 -10.50 15.40 1.64
C TRP A 54 -9.73 16.70 1.35
N VAL A 55 -8.44 16.73 1.68
CA VAL A 55 -7.55 17.89 1.50
C VAL A 55 -6.43 17.62 0.48
N GLY A 56 -6.38 16.41 -0.08
CA GLY A 56 -5.39 16.03 -1.08
C GLY A 56 -3.97 16.16 -0.53
N LEU A 57 -3.13 16.94 -1.22
CA LEU A 57 -1.73 17.15 -0.83
C LEU A 57 -1.52 18.25 0.23
N GLY A 58 -2.59 18.90 0.72
CA GLY A 58 -2.50 20.00 1.68
C GLY A 58 -1.75 19.63 2.97
N ASN A 59 -1.96 18.40 3.46
CA ASN A 59 -1.27 17.89 4.66
C ASN A 59 0.24 17.80 4.47
N TYR A 60 0.69 17.29 3.32
CA TYR A 60 2.12 17.16 3.03
C TYR A 60 2.80 18.54 2.97
N ILE A 61 2.20 19.50 2.27
CA ILE A 61 2.75 20.87 2.17
C ILE A 61 2.86 21.52 3.55
N LYS A 62 1.89 21.30 4.43
CA LYS A 62 1.91 21.82 5.81
C LYS A 62 3.05 21.21 6.63
N ILE A 63 3.26 19.90 6.53
CA ILE A 63 4.32 19.19 7.26
C ILE A 63 5.72 19.63 6.78
N PHE A 64 5.93 19.75 5.46
CA PHE A 64 7.22 20.20 4.92
C PHE A 64 7.54 21.67 5.22
N LYS A 65 6.54 22.49 5.52
CA LYS A 65 6.75 23.87 5.99
C LYS A 65 7.05 23.96 7.48
N ASP A 66 6.88 22.87 8.22
CA ASP A 66 7.23 22.83 9.63
C ASP A 66 8.76 22.71 9.80
N TYR A 67 9.33 23.70 10.48
CA TYR A 67 10.76 23.76 10.78
C TYR A 67 11.24 22.55 11.60
N LEU A 68 10.42 22.07 12.54
CA LEU A 68 10.77 20.92 13.38
C LEU A 68 10.82 19.63 12.56
N PHE A 69 9.83 19.42 11.69
CA PHE A 69 9.80 18.27 10.80
C PHE A 69 11.04 18.24 9.90
N THR A 70 11.34 19.35 9.24
CA THR A 70 12.49 19.45 8.32
C THR A 70 13.82 19.22 9.04
N LYS A 71 13.98 19.77 10.25
CA LYS A 71 15.17 19.56 11.07
C LYS A 71 15.32 18.09 11.50
N SER A 72 14.24 17.47 11.96
CA SER A 72 14.26 16.04 12.34
C SER A 72 14.54 15.13 11.14
N PHE A 73 13.97 15.43 9.98
CA PHE A 73 14.16 14.67 8.75
C PHE A 73 15.63 14.69 8.29
N TYR A 74 16.25 15.87 8.32
CA TYR A 74 17.67 16.01 7.99
C TYR A 74 18.56 15.25 8.99
N ASN A 75 18.26 15.35 10.29
CA ASN A 75 19.00 14.60 11.32
C ASN A 75 18.88 13.08 11.10
N THR A 76 17.68 12.57 10.83
CA THR A 76 17.47 11.14 10.56
C THR A 76 18.23 10.68 9.31
N LEU A 77 18.21 11.47 8.23
CA LEU A 77 18.99 11.18 7.03
C LEU A 77 20.49 11.16 7.32
N TRP A 78 20.97 12.11 8.12
CA TRP A 78 22.37 12.16 8.55
C TRP A 78 22.77 10.90 9.34
N TYR A 79 21.93 10.45 10.27
CA TYR A 79 22.15 9.21 11.02
C TYR A 79 22.03 7.93 10.18
N ALA A 80 21.23 7.94 9.12
CA ALA A 80 21.07 6.77 8.25
C ALA A 80 22.20 6.64 7.22
N ALA A 81 22.81 7.78 6.84
CA ALA A 81 23.87 7.83 5.83
C ALA A 81 25.29 7.81 6.42
N GLY A 82 25.46 8.27 7.66
CA GLY A 82 26.72 8.20 8.41
C GLY A 82 26.83 6.93 9.23
#